data_AF-A0A7W4A974-F1
#
_entry.id   AF-A0A7W4A974-F1
#
_cell.length_a   1.000
_cell.length_b   1.000
_cell.length_c   1.000
_cell.angle_alpha   90.00
_cell.angle_beta   90.00
_cell.angle_gamma   90.00
#
_symmetry.space_group_name_H-M   'P 1'
#
loop_
_entity.id
_entity.type
_entity.pdbx_description
1 polymer ?
#
loop_
_entity_poly.entity_id
_entity_poly.type
_entity_poly.pdbx_seq_one_letter_code
_entity_poly.pdbx_strand_id
1 'polypeptide(L)'
;MSYLSLSNTSLLAIAICFMVICLAVICLRVVSQLKAKQALKEELAQHDNFALGISFASEISVVIATVAFLFDEISISAAQSNPLKMIVLIVLLFTFIKVGHLIHRKWILHRFNEEAAILKQNVCAALVDSGMLIANCIITLGLYSWSHTQGFSSLLIAFVSFFLLQTIFALDSKFREYRFARANQGASLQSNFNLENTSIGIRYAGKSIGLALAIYAGLASATFHSGKMVENLFTLALHCGTMWLLLYLLTTIIKFISLPNIDTELEIDHQDNIGIACIEFAVFSAIGYLLISMFSI
;
A
#
# COMPACT_ATOMS: atom_id res chain seq x y z
N MET A 1 -19.45 -9.85 13.25
CA MET A 1 -19.82 -8.52 12.72
C MET A 1 -20.84 -7.87 13.64
N SER A 2 -20.44 -6.89 14.45
CA SER A 2 -21.39 -6.04 15.16
C SER A 2 -21.88 -4.97 14.19
N TYR A 3 -23.16 -5.00 13.83
CA TYR A 3 -23.77 -3.92 13.08
C TYR A 3 -23.58 -2.62 13.87
N LEU A 4 -22.94 -1.62 13.28
CA LEU A 4 -22.97 -0.24 13.76
C LEU A 4 -24.43 0.20 13.73
N SER A 5 -25.18 -0.07 14.82
CA SER A 5 -26.44 0.62 15.04
C SER A 5 -26.11 2.11 15.10
N LEU A 6 -26.97 2.94 14.52
CA LEU A 6 -26.88 4.40 14.55
C LEU A 6 -27.21 4.88 15.97
N SER A 7 -26.40 4.43 16.93
CA SER A 7 -26.49 4.67 18.36
C SER A 7 -25.55 5.80 18.73
N ASN A 8 -25.87 6.52 19.81
CA ASN A 8 -25.05 7.61 20.32
C ASN A 8 -23.61 7.17 20.63
N THR A 9 -23.41 5.90 20.98
CA THR A 9 -22.08 5.30 21.21
C THR A 9 -21.26 5.20 19.92
N SER A 10 -21.87 4.82 18.80
CA SER A 10 -21.20 4.76 17.49
C SER A 10 -20.78 6.15 17.01
N LEU A 11 -21.65 7.15 17.19
CA LEU A 11 -21.34 8.56 16.85
C LEU A 11 -20.20 9.12 17.70
N LEU A 12 -20.19 8.82 19.00
CA LEU A 12 -19.12 9.25 19.90
C LEU A 12 -17.77 8.60 19.53
N ALA A 13 -17.77 7.31 19.18
CA ALA A 13 -16.56 6.60 18.75
C ALA A 13 -15.98 7.21 17.46
N ILE A 14 -16.82 7.53 16.48
CA ILE A 14 -16.41 8.22 15.25
C ILE A 14 -15.82 9.60 15.58
N ALA A 15 -16.45 10.38 16.46
CA ALA A 15 -15.97 11.71 16.84
C ALA A 15 -14.58 11.64 17.50
N ILE A 16 -14.36 10.69 18.41
CA ILE A 16 -13.05 10.51 19.07
C ILE A 16 -11.99 10.08 18.06
N CYS A 17 -12.31 9.10 17.20
CA CYS A 17 -11.41 8.64 16.13
C CYS A 17 -11.02 9.81 15.21
N PHE A 18 -12.00 10.59 14.77
CA PHE A 18 -11.79 11.76 13.92
C PHE A 18 -10.90 12.82 14.58
N MET A 19 -11.08 13.10 15.88
CA MET A 19 -10.21 14.02 16.61
C MET A 19 -8.75 13.55 16.65
N VAL A 20 -8.51 12.25 16.86
CA VAL A 20 -7.15 11.68 16.82
C VAL A 20 -6.56 11.75 15.42
N ILE A 21 -7.37 11.48 14.38
CA ILE A 21 -6.95 11.65 12.98
C ILE A 21 -6.54 13.10 12.71
N CYS A 22 -7.33 14.09 13.13
CA CYS A 22 -6.98 15.51 12.96
C CYS A 22 -5.65 15.84 13.62
N LEU A 23 -5.44 15.40 14.87
CA LEU A 23 -4.18 15.60 15.58
C LEU A 23 -3.00 14.94 14.86
N ALA A 24 -3.16 13.70 14.40
CA ALA A 24 -2.12 12.96 13.68
C ALA A 24 -1.76 13.63 12.35
N VAL A 25 -2.75 14.13 11.60
CA VAL A 25 -2.53 14.85 10.34
C VAL A 25 -1.86 16.21 10.58
N ILE A 26 -2.20 16.93 11.66
CA ILE A 26 -1.50 18.17 12.05
C ILE A 26 -0.03 17.86 12.37
N CYS A 27 0.24 16.81 13.16
CA CYS A 27 1.60 16.37 13.46
C CYS A 27 2.37 16.00 12.19
N LEU A 28 1.78 15.23 11.27
CA LEU A 28 2.37 14.90 9.98
C LEU A 28 2.74 16.17 9.22
N ARG A 29 1.82 17.12 9.10
CA ARG A 29 2.06 18.40 8.41
C ARG A 29 3.25 19.15 9.02
N VAL A 30 3.31 19.26 10.35
CA VAL A 30 4.42 19.95 11.03
C VAL A 30 5.75 19.23 10.77
N VAL A 31 5.79 17.91 10.89
CA VAL A 31 7.01 17.13 10.61
C VAL A 31 7.45 17.28 9.16
N SER A 32 6.51 17.22 8.20
CA SER A 32 6.82 17.38 6.78
C SER A 32 7.30 18.79 6.46
N GLN A 33 6.74 19.83 7.09
CA GLN A 33 7.23 21.21 6.97
C GLN A 33 8.65 21.38 7.52
N LEU A 34 8.97 20.75 8.65
CA LEU A 34 10.30 20.81 9.26
C LEU A 34 11.34 20.07 8.41
N LYS A 35 11.00 18.89 7.87
CA LYS A 35 11.89 18.12 6.98
C LYS A 35 12.10 18.81 5.64
N ALA A 36 11.06 19.42 5.10
CA ALA A 36 11.08 20.06 3.79
C ALA A 36 11.52 21.53 3.82
N LYS A 37 12.13 22.05 4.92
CA LYS A 37 12.64 23.44 5.10
C LYS A 37 12.16 24.42 4.01
N GLN A 38 11.10 25.19 4.27
CA GLN A 38 10.48 26.18 3.35
C GLN A 38 9.72 25.61 2.13
N ALA A 39 10.10 24.45 1.60
CA ALA A 39 9.63 23.97 0.29
C ALA A 39 8.16 23.54 0.25
N LEU A 40 7.55 22.96 1.30
CA LEU A 40 6.19 22.40 1.14
C LEU A 40 5.14 23.46 0.74
N LYS A 41 5.18 24.66 1.33
CA LYS A 41 4.24 25.75 0.96
C LYS A 41 4.62 26.40 -0.36
N GLU A 42 5.91 26.57 -0.63
CA GLU A 42 6.41 27.19 -1.87
C GLU A 42 6.20 26.26 -3.07
N GLU A 43 6.54 24.98 -2.96
CA GLU A 43 6.32 23.94 -3.98
C GLU A 43 4.85 23.71 -4.30
N LEU A 44 3.98 23.60 -3.28
CA LEU A 44 2.55 23.33 -3.52
C LEU A 44 1.75 24.56 -3.95
N ALA A 45 2.11 25.76 -3.49
CA ALA A 45 1.30 26.96 -3.72
C ALA A 45 1.93 27.99 -4.65
N GLN A 46 3.23 27.90 -4.94
CA GLN A 46 3.92 28.82 -5.87
C GLN A 46 4.44 28.12 -7.12
N HIS A 47 4.84 26.84 -7.02
CA HIS A 47 5.34 26.05 -8.16
C HIS A 47 4.32 25.07 -8.74
N ASP A 48 3.11 24.99 -8.17
CA ASP A 48 2.04 24.06 -8.57
C ASP A 48 2.54 22.61 -8.75
N ASN A 49 3.39 22.14 -7.83
CA ASN A 49 3.96 20.81 -7.89
C ASN A 49 2.90 19.72 -7.57
N PHE A 50 2.15 19.32 -8.61
CA PHE A 50 1.11 18.27 -8.51
C PHE A 50 1.68 16.94 -8.01
N ALA A 51 2.91 16.59 -8.40
CA ALA A 51 3.57 15.37 -7.97
C ALA A 51 3.78 15.35 -6.44
N LEU A 52 4.25 16.45 -5.87
CA LEU A 52 4.39 16.59 -4.42
C LEU A 52 3.02 16.53 -3.71
N GLY A 53 1.98 17.10 -4.32
CA GLY A 53 0.60 17.02 -3.82
C GLY A 53 0.06 15.60 -3.75
N ILE A 54 0.26 14.81 -4.81
CA ILE A 54 -0.14 13.39 -4.85
C ILE A 54 0.61 12.59 -3.78
N SER A 55 1.93 12.78 -3.68
CA SER A 55 2.76 12.11 -2.67
C SER A 55 2.28 12.45 -1.25
N PHE A 56 2.04 13.73 -0.94
CA PHE A 56 1.57 14.16 0.38
C PHE A 56 0.15 13.65 0.70
N ALA A 57 -0.75 13.60 -0.29
CA ALA A 57 -2.08 13.02 -0.12
C ALA A 57 -2.03 11.53 0.26
N SER A 58 -1.06 10.79 -0.29
CA SER A 58 -0.84 9.39 0.10
C SER A 58 -0.33 9.25 1.54
N GLU A 59 0.53 10.15 2.01
CA GLU A 59 0.97 10.16 3.42
C GLU A 59 -0.21 10.41 4.37
N ILE A 60 -1.07 11.38 4.05
CA ILE A 60 -2.30 11.64 4.80
C ILE A 60 -3.18 10.39 4.81
N SER A 61 -3.38 9.75 3.66
CA SER A 61 -4.21 8.55 3.53
C SER A 61 -3.68 7.40 4.41
N VAL A 62 -2.37 7.19 4.45
CA VAL A 62 -1.74 6.18 5.32
C VAL A 62 -1.95 6.49 6.80
N VAL A 63 -1.81 7.75 7.22
CA VAL A 63 -2.07 8.15 8.60
C VAL A 63 -3.53 7.90 8.98
N ILE A 64 -4.46 8.36 8.16
CA ILE A 64 -5.91 8.15 8.37
C ILE A 64 -6.23 6.66 8.46
N ALA A 65 -5.80 5.86 7.48
CA ALA A 65 -6.09 4.43 7.41
C ALA A 65 -5.52 3.67 8.60
N THR A 66 -4.26 3.96 9.00
CA THR A 66 -3.61 3.31 10.14
C THR A 66 -4.32 3.65 11.45
N VAL A 67 -4.67 4.91 11.67
CA VAL A 67 -5.39 5.33 12.89
C VAL A 67 -6.79 4.72 12.92
N ALA A 68 -7.54 4.79 11.80
CA ALA A 68 -8.88 4.21 11.72
C ALA A 68 -8.88 2.71 12.01
N PHE A 69 -7.92 1.97 11.45
CA PHE A 69 -7.76 0.54 11.68
C PHE A 69 -7.44 0.23 13.16
N LEU A 70 -6.54 0.99 13.76
CA LEU A 70 -6.18 0.84 15.17
C LEU A 70 -7.37 1.08 16.11
N PHE A 71 -8.26 2.02 15.77
CA PHE A 71 -9.47 2.28 16.56
C PHE A 71 -10.47 1.12 16.57
N ASP A 72 -10.51 0.31 15.51
CA ASP A 72 -11.39 -0.87 15.42
C ASP A 72 -10.80 -2.06 16.20
N GLU A 73 -9.49 -2.27 16.07
CA GLU A 73 -8.80 -3.41 16.68
C GLU A 73 -8.49 -3.25 18.18
N ILE A 74 -8.46 -2.02 18.68
CA ILE A 74 -8.01 -1.73 20.05
C ILE A 74 -9.19 -1.31 20.91
N SER A 75 -9.51 -2.14 21.91
CA SER A 75 -10.48 -1.77 22.92
C SER A 75 -9.96 -0.62 23.79
N ILE A 76 -10.84 0.30 24.16
CA ILE A 76 -10.53 1.44 25.04
C ILE A 76 -9.94 0.95 26.38
N SER A 77 -10.41 -0.19 26.89
CA SER A 77 -9.90 -0.81 28.11
C SER A 77 -8.47 -1.38 27.96
N ALA A 78 -8.13 -1.96 26.80
CA ALA A 78 -6.76 -2.39 26.52
C ALA A 78 -5.81 -1.18 26.41
N ALA A 79 -6.27 -0.09 25.80
CA ALA A 79 -5.48 1.14 25.67
C ALA A 79 -5.19 1.79 27.03
N GLN A 80 -6.16 1.80 27.95
CA GLN A 80 -5.99 2.35 29.30
C GLN A 80 -5.13 1.48 30.20
N SER A 81 -5.22 0.16 30.07
CA SER A 81 -4.48 -0.78 30.92
C SER A 81 -2.99 -0.85 30.58
N ASN A 82 -2.59 -0.64 29.32
CA ASN A 82 -1.19 -0.66 28.92
C ASN A 82 -0.85 0.38 27.83
N PRO A 83 -0.83 1.68 28.17
CA PRO A 83 -0.64 2.77 27.19
C PRO A 83 0.73 2.72 26.51
N LEU A 84 1.77 2.25 27.20
CA LEU A 84 3.11 2.10 26.62
C LEU A 84 3.13 1.06 25.50
N LYS A 85 2.46 -0.09 25.69
CA LYS A 85 2.35 -1.12 24.64
C LYS A 85 1.65 -0.56 23.39
N MET A 86 0.66 0.31 23.57
CA MET A 86 -0.06 0.94 22.45
C MET A 86 0.83 1.88 21.64
N ILE A 87 1.61 2.72 22.33
CA ILE A 87 2.54 3.65 21.67
C ILE A 87 3.59 2.86 20.89
N VAL A 88 4.16 1.82 21.50
CA VAL A 88 5.15 0.95 20.84
C VAL A 88 4.56 0.29 19.59
N LEU A 89 3.32 -0.18 19.66
CA LEU A 89 2.64 -0.78 18.53
C LEU A 89 2.41 0.22 17.39
N ILE A 90 1.92 1.42 17.70
CA ILE A 90 1.72 2.49 16.70
C ILE A 90 3.03 2.81 16.00
N VAL A 91 4.11 3.00 16.77
CA VAL A 91 5.45 3.27 16.25
C VAL A 91 5.92 2.12 15.37
N LEU A 92 5.68 0.86 15.78
CA LEU A 92 6.08 -0.32 15.01
C LEU A 92 5.36 -0.40 13.67
N LEU A 93 4.03 -0.14 13.62
CA LEU A 93 3.27 -0.14 12.37
C LEU A 93 3.78 0.92 11.39
N PHE A 94 3.92 2.17 11.84
CA PHE A 94 4.49 3.22 10.99
C PHE A 94 5.92 2.91 10.55
N THR A 95 6.71 2.26 11.42
CA THR A 95 8.05 1.80 11.07
C THR A 95 8.01 0.77 9.94
N PHE A 96 7.17 -0.26 10.03
CA PHE A 96 7.02 -1.26 8.97
C PHE A 96 6.58 -0.63 7.66
N ILE A 97 5.59 0.28 7.70
CA ILE A 97 5.13 0.98 6.51
C ILE A 97 6.28 1.76 5.85
N LYS A 98 7.02 2.56 6.61
CA LYS A 98 8.12 3.37 6.08
C LYS A 98 9.34 2.53 5.66
N VAL A 99 9.66 1.45 6.37
CA VAL A 99 10.74 0.53 6.00
C VAL A 99 10.41 -0.20 4.70
N GLY A 100 9.18 -0.69 4.54
CA GLY A 100 8.73 -1.34 3.30
C GLY A 100 8.76 -0.38 2.11
N HIS A 101 8.33 0.87 2.34
CA HIS A 101 8.44 1.93 1.34
C HIS A 101 9.90 2.24 0.98
N LEU A 102 10.81 2.27 1.96
CA LEU A 102 12.24 2.47 1.72
C LEU A 102 12.87 1.31 0.95
N ILE A 103 12.52 0.06 1.28
CA ILE A 103 12.94 -1.14 0.53
C ILE A 103 12.54 -0.98 -0.94
N HIS A 104 11.33 -0.49 -1.19
CA HIS A 104 10.88 -0.26 -2.54
C HIS A 104 11.76 0.75 -3.29
N ARG A 105 11.93 1.94 -2.74
CA ARG A 105 12.71 3.03 -3.35
C ARG A 105 14.17 2.65 -3.59
N LYS A 106 14.82 2.02 -2.59
CA LYS A 106 16.27 1.80 -2.64
C LYS A 106 16.66 0.47 -3.25
N TRP A 107 15.83 -0.57 -3.11
CA TRP A 107 16.20 -1.92 -3.52
C TRP A 107 15.40 -2.42 -4.72
N ILE A 108 14.06 -2.29 -4.69
CA ILE A 108 13.21 -2.79 -5.77
C ILE A 108 13.36 -1.90 -7.02
N LEU A 109 13.21 -0.58 -6.84
CA LEU A 109 13.35 0.44 -7.88
C LEU A 109 14.72 1.13 -7.88
N HIS A 110 15.79 0.36 -7.68
CA HIS A 110 17.14 0.89 -7.48
C HIS A 110 17.72 1.76 -8.62
N ARG A 111 17.10 1.81 -9.82
CA ARG A 111 17.53 2.65 -10.97
C ARG A 111 16.71 3.93 -11.08
N PHE A 112 15.73 4.13 -10.21
CA PHE A 112 14.83 5.26 -10.23
C PHE A 112 14.90 5.98 -8.88
N ASN A 113 15.02 7.31 -8.91
CA ASN A 113 15.00 8.11 -7.69
C ASN A 113 13.68 8.88 -7.66
N GLU A 114 12.68 8.28 -7.01
CA GLU A 114 11.33 8.81 -6.90
C GLU A 114 11.32 10.19 -6.24
N GLU A 115 12.06 10.35 -5.14
CA GLU A 115 12.10 11.62 -4.39
C GLU A 115 12.61 12.76 -5.26
N ALA A 116 13.71 12.53 -5.99
CA ALA A 116 14.27 13.54 -6.88
C ALA A 116 13.34 13.82 -8.07
N ALA A 117 12.63 12.82 -8.59
CA ALA A 117 11.67 12.99 -9.68
C ALA A 117 10.41 13.75 -9.23
N ILE A 118 9.89 13.49 -8.03
CA ILE A 118 8.75 14.21 -7.44
C ILE A 118 9.08 15.69 -7.23
N LEU A 119 10.30 16.01 -6.77
CA LEU A 119 10.77 17.39 -6.67
C LEU A 119 10.88 18.08 -8.04
N LYS A 120 11.03 17.30 -9.12
CA LYS A 120 10.99 17.77 -10.51
C LYS A 120 9.59 17.71 -11.13
N GLN A 121 8.54 17.63 -10.30
CA GLN A 121 7.14 17.63 -10.73
C GLN A 121 6.69 16.40 -11.54
N ASN A 122 7.45 15.30 -11.50
CA ASN A 122 7.10 14.08 -12.22
C ASN A 122 5.92 13.36 -11.55
N VAL A 123 4.73 13.45 -12.16
CA VAL A 123 3.48 12.84 -11.68
C VAL A 123 3.55 11.31 -11.70
N CYS A 124 4.19 10.71 -12.70
CA CYS A 124 4.40 9.26 -12.76
C CYS A 124 5.16 8.76 -11.52
N ALA A 125 6.24 9.45 -11.15
CA ALA A 125 7.01 9.17 -9.94
C ALA A 125 6.14 9.23 -8.68
N ALA A 126 5.33 10.27 -8.55
CA ALA A 126 4.43 10.44 -7.41
C ALA A 126 3.39 9.33 -7.31
N LEU A 127 2.84 8.87 -8.43
CA LEU A 127 1.86 7.78 -8.45
C LEU A 127 2.48 6.43 -8.10
N VAL A 128 3.65 6.11 -8.66
CA VAL A 128 4.43 4.90 -8.31
C VAL A 128 4.74 4.90 -6.81
N ASP A 129 5.25 6.01 -6.30
CA ASP A 129 5.64 6.19 -4.91
C ASP A 129 4.44 6.08 -3.95
N SER A 130 3.35 6.78 -4.27
CA SER A 130 2.11 6.80 -3.47
C SER A 130 1.44 5.42 -3.43
N GLY A 131 1.35 4.76 -4.59
CA GLY A 131 0.76 3.42 -4.67
C GLY A 131 1.52 2.41 -3.81
N MET A 132 2.84 2.52 -3.74
CA MET A 132 3.68 1.65 -2.93
C MET A 132 3.65 1.99 -1.44
N LEU A 133 3.52 3.26 -1.07
CA LEU A 133 3.31 3.66 0.33
C LEU A 133 1.97 3.13 0.85
N ILE A 134 0.89 3.30 0.08
CA ILE A 134 -0.44 2.79 0.42
C ILE A 134 -0.44 1.25 0.46
N ALA A 135 0.22 0.59 -0.51
CA ALA A 135 0.36 -0.87 -0.52
C ALA A 135 1.07 -1.38 0.75
N ASN A 136 2.16 -0.71 1.18
CA ASN A 136 2.85 -1.04 2.43
C ASN A 136 2.00 -0.78 3.68
N CYS A 137 1.13 0.23 3.66
CA CYS A 137 0.11 0.41 4.69
C CYS A 137 -0.80 -0.82 4.78
N ILE A 138 -1.45 -1.19 3.67
CA ILE A 138 -2.40 -2.32 3.63
C ILE A 138 -1.76 -3.62 4.14
N ILE A 139 -0.57 -3.99 3.65
CA ILE A 139 0.07 -5.25 4.09
C ILE A 139 0.49 -5.21 5.55
N THR A 140 0.86 -4.04 6.08
CA THR A 140 1.25 -3.90 7.48
C THR A 140 0.04 -4.08 8.40
N LEU A 141 -1.11 -3.51 8.01
CA LEU A 141 -2.37 -3.70 8.74
C LEU A 141 -2.81 -5.17 8.70
N GLY A 142 -2.74 -5.82 7.53
CA GLY A 142 -3.06 -7.25 7.40
C GLY A 142 -2.11 -8.14 8.21
N LEU A 143 -0.81 -7.82 8.23
CA LEU A 143 0.18 -8.56 9.01
C LEU A 143 -0.07 -8.42 10.51
N TYR A 144 -0.46 -7.23 10.98
CA TYR A 144 -0.84 -7.01 12.36
C TYR A 144 -2.06 -7.83 12.75
N SER A 145 -3.13 -7.76 11.94
CA SER A 145 -4.37 -8.52 12.16
C SER A 145 -4.09 -10.02 12.23
N TRP A 146 -3.29 -10.55 11.30
CA TRP A 146 -2.94 -11.97 11.26
C TRP A 146 -2.07 -12.42 12.44
N SER A 147 -1.03 -11.64 12.81
CA SER A 147 -0.03 -12.08 13.78
C SER A 147 -0.42 -11.91 15.24
N HIS A 148 -1.51 -11.19 15.54
CA HIS A 148 -2.04 -10.97 16.89
C HIS A 148 -0.92 -10.68 17.90
N THR A 149 -0.15 -9.61 17.67
CA THR A 149 1.15 -9.31 18.34
C THR A 149 1.06 -9.07 19.87
N GLN A 150 0.71 -10.12 20.61
CA GLN A 150 0.48 -10.05 22.05
C GLN A 150 1.74 -10.37 22.88
N GLY A 151 2.74 -11.03 22.28
CA GLY A 151 4.00 -11.41 22.94
C GLY A 151 5.22 -11.36 22.01
N PHE A 152 6.42 -11.48 22.59
CA PHE A 152 7.69 -11.36 21.88
C PHE A 152 7.84 -12.34 20.72
N SER A 153 7.40 -13.60 20.92
CA SER A 153 7.44 -14.60 19.84
C SER A 153 6.58 -14.20 18.63
N SER A 154 5.36 -13.71 18.86
CA SER A 154 4.48 -13.27 17.77
C SER A 154 5.03 -12.03 17.05
N LEU A 155 5.66 -11.11 17.80
CA LEU A 155 6.31 -9.93 17.23
C LEU A 155 7.52 -10.32 16.35
N LEU A 156 8.33 -11.28 16.80
CA LEU A 156 9.47 -11.78 16.03
C LEU A 156 9.01 -12.51 14.76
N ILE A 157 7.92 -13.30 14.84
CA ILE A 157 7.30 -13.92 13.66
C ILE A 157 6.79 -12.84 12.70
N ALA A 158 6.05 -11.84 13.18
CA ALA A 158 5.57 -10.73 12.36
C ALA A 158 6.72 -9.99 11.66
N PHE A 159 7.83 -9.75 12.37
CA PHE A 159 9.01 -9.10 11.81
C PHE A 159 9.64 -9.91 10.66
N VAL A 160 9.82 -11.21 10.81
CA VAL A 160 10.39 -12.04 9.72
C VAL A 160 9.39 -12.18 8.57
N SER A 161 8.11 -12.38 8.88
CA SER A 161 7.02 -12.41 7.91
C SER A 161 6.92 -11.13 7.09
N PHE A 162 7.17 -9.96 7.70
CA PHE A 162 7.22 -8.68 6.99
C PHE A 162 8.24 -8.71 5.84
N PHE A 163 9.48 -9.16 6.08
CA PHE A 163 10.49 -9.25 5.02
C PHE A 163 10.16 -10.30 3.96
N LEU A 164 9.48 -11.38 4.33
CA LEU A 164 8.95 -12.34 3.37
C LEU A 164 7.91 -11.70 2.44
N LEU A 165 6.99 -10.88 2.99
CA LEU A 165 6.03 -10.10 2.18
C LEU A 165 6.74 -9.07 1.28
N GLN A 166 7.81 -8.43 1.74
CA GLN A 166 8.62 -7.55 0.90
C GLN A 166 9.28 -8.30 -0.26
N THR A 167 9.65 -9.57 -0.06
CA THR A 167 10.16 -10.44 -1.12
C THR A 167 9.09 -10.70 -2.18
N ILE A 168 7.83 -10.90 -1.79
CA ILE A 168 6.71 -11.04 -2.75
C ILE A 168 6.55 -9.77 -3.59
N PHE A 169 6.60 -8.57 -2.98
CA PHE A 169 6.58 -7.31 -3.73
C PHE A 169 7.77 -7.17 -4.69
N ALA A 170 8.96 -7.57 -4.26
CA ALA A 170 10.16 -7.52 -5.11
C ALA A 170 10.01 -8.44 -6.33
N LEU A 171 9.50 -9.67 -6.12
CA LEU A 171 9.24 -10.62 -7.20
C LEU A 171 8.18 -10.10 -8.18
N ASP A 172 7.07 -9.56 -7.67
CA ASP A 172 6.03 -8.96 -8.50
C ASP A 172 6.56 -7.78 -9.32
N SER A 173 7.36 -6.89 -8.71
CA SER A 173 7.98 -5.79 -9.45
C SER A 173 8.89 -6.29 -10.56
N LYS A 174 9.68 -7.35 -10.33
CA LYS A 174 10.52 -7.96 -11.37
C LYS A 174 9.71 -8.61 -12.47
N PHE A 175 8.59 -9.24 -12.13
CA PHE A 175 7.64 -9.75 -13.12
C PHE A 175 7.05 -8.64 -13.99
N ARG A 176 6.67 -7.50 -13.38
CA ARG A 176 6.20 -6.30 -14.09
C ARG A 176 7.27 -5.72 -15.01
N GLU A 177 8.50 -5.56 -14.54
CA GLU A 177 9.64 -5.10 -15.34
C GLU A 177 9.90 -6.02 -16.53
N TYR A 178 9.90 -7.34 -16.31
CA TYR A 178 10.09 -8.33 -17.38
C TYR A 178 9.01 -8.23 -18.46
N ARG A 179 7.74 -8.15 -18.04
CA ARG A 179 6.62 -8.00 -18.98
C ARG A 179 6.71 -6.71 -19.78
N PHE A 180 7.01 -5.60 -19.11
CA PHE A 180 7.18 -4.31 -19.76
C PHE A 180 8.32 -4.34 -20.78
N ALA A 181 9.49 -4.87 -20.40
CA ALA A 181 10.62 -4.97 -21.32
C ALA A 181 10.30 -5.84 -22.54
N ARG A 182 9.55 -6.94 -22.36
CA ARG A 182 9.12 -7.80 -23.46
C ARG A 182 8.19 -7.08 -24.45
N ALA A 183 7.29 -6.24 -23.94
CA ALA A 183 6.37 -5.44 -24.75
C ALA A 183 7.07 -4.26 -25.44
N ASN A 184 8.11 -3.70 -24.82
CA ASN A 184 8.74 -2.44 -25.22
C ASN A 184 10.18 -2.61 -25.72
N GLN A 185 10.46 -3.65 -26.51
CA GLN A 185 11.76 -3.88 -27.18
C GLN A 185 12.99 -3.87 -26.23
N GLY A 186 12.82 -4.38 -25.01
CA GLY A 186 13.87 -4.43 -23.98
C GLY A 186 14.02 -3.13 -23.16
N ALA A 187 13.14 -2.14 -23.34
CA ALA A 187 13.17 -0.91 -22.56
C ALA A 187 12.96 -1.19 -21.06
N SER A 188 13.65 -0.40 -20.23
CA SER A 188 13.51 -0.50 -18.78
C SER A 188 12.28 0.26 -18.30
N LEU A 189 11.41 -0.42 -17.53
CA LEU A 189 10.27 0.21 -16.86
C LEU A 189 10.71 1.35 -15.93
N GLN A 190 11.78 1.14 -15.16
CA GLN A 190 12.30 2.15 -14.23
C GLN A 190 12.81 3.40 -14.94
N SER A 191 13.44 3.23 -16.11
CA SER A 191 13.83 4.37 -16.94
C SER A 191 12.62 5.11 -17.50
N ASN A 192 11.55 4.40 -17.87
CA ASN A 192 10.32 4.99 -18.37
C ASN A 192 9.57 5.81 -17.33
N PHE A 193 9.70 5.50 -16.03
CA PHE A 193 9.15 6.37 -14.99
C PHE A 193 9.75 7.78 -15.02
N ASN A 194 10.99 7.96 -15.50
CA ASN A 194 11.59 9.28 -15.67
C ASN A 194 11.04 10.06 -16.88
N LEU A 195 10.30 9.41 -17.79
CA LEU A 195 9.75 10.05 -18.98
C LEU A 195 8.36 10.67 -18.75
N GLU A 196 7.94 10.80 -17.49
CA GLU A 196 6.69 11.47 -17.08
C GLU A 196 5.39 10.89 -17.67
N ASN A 197 5.42 9.69 -18.27
CA ASN A 197 4.22 8.97 -18.70
C ASN A 197 3.34 8.63 -17.48
N THR A 198 2.27 9.39 -17.32
CA THR A 198 1.41 9.34 -16.14
C THR A 198 0.65 8.01 -16.06
N SER A 199 0.25 7.47 -17.21
CA SER A 199 -0.51 6.22 -17.33
C SER A 199 0.27 5.02 -16.83
N ILE A 200 1.58 4.97 -17.07
CA ILE A 200 2.48 3.95 -16.49
C ILE A 200 2.45 4.04 -14.96
N GLY A 201 2.47 5.25 -14.41
CA GLY A 201 2.40 5.47 -12.95
C GLY A 201 1.08 5.01 -12.34
N ILE A 202 -0.05 5.35 -12.98
CA ILE A 202 -1.39 4.90 -12.54
C ILE A 202 -1.48 3.37 -12.57
N ARG A 203 -1.06 2.75 -13.66
CA ARG A 203 -1.01 1.29 -13.81
C ARG A 203 -0.18 0.65 -12.70
N TYR A 204 0.99 1.19 -12.40
CA TYR A 204 1.87 0.66 -11.37
C TYR A 204 1.24 0.77 -9.98
N ALA A 205 0.66 1.93 -9.66
CA ALA A 205 -0.03 2.17 -8.41
C ALA A 205 -1.19 1.17 -8.20
N GLY A 206 -2.01 0.96 -9.23
CA GLY A 206 -3.15 0.06 -9.19
C GLY A 206 -2.75 -1.39 -8.98
N LYS A 207 -1.70 -1.86 -9.68
CA LYS A 207 -1.16 -3.21 -9.49
C LYS A 207 -0.60 -3.40 -8.08
N SER A 208 0.10 -2.41 -7.54
CA SER A 208 0.68 -2.48 -6.20
C SER A 208 -0.39 -2.46 -5.10
N ILE A 209 -1.43 -1.63 -5.22
CA ILE A 209 -2.56 -1.61 -4.28
C ILE A 209 -3.37 -2.90 -4.39
N GLY A 210 -3.70 -3.35 -5.61
CA GLY A 210 -4.40 -4.62 -5.84
C GLY A 210 -3.65 -5.82 -5.26
N LEU A 211 -2.32 -5.86 -5.44
CA LEU A 211 -1.47 -6.90 -4.84
C LEU A 211 -1.50 -6.84 -3.31
N ALA A 212 -1.42 -5.64 -2.72
CA ALA A 212 -1.48 -5.48 -1.27
C ALA A 212 -2.80 -5.99 -0.70
N LEU A 213 -3.92 -5.70 -1.37
CA LEU A 213 -5.25 -6.20 -0.99
C LEU A 213 -5.34 -7.73 -1.11
N ALA A 214 -4.78 -8.30 -2.18
CA ALA A 214 -4.73 -9.76 -2.33
C ALA A 214 -3.85 -10.43 -1.26
N ILE A 215 -2.70 -9.83 -0.91
CA ILE A 215 -1.86 -10.29 0.19
C ILE A 215 -2.60 -10.19 1.52
N TYR A 216 -3.35 -9.11 1.76
CA TYR A 216 -4.20 -8.97 2.94
C TYR A 216 -5.18 -10.13 3.04
N ALA A 217 -5.88 -10.46 1.95
CA ALA A 217 -6.77 -11.62 1.89
C ALA A 217 -6.02 -12.94 2.18
N GLY A 218 -4.80 -13.07 1.67
CA GLY A 218 -3.93 -14.21 1.93
C GLY A 218 -3.60 -14.36 3.42
N LEU A 219 -3.20 -13.27 4.07
CA LEU A 219 -2.95 -13.21 5.50
C LEU A 219 -4.21 -13.54 6.32
N ALA A 220 -5.36 -12.99 5.96
CA ALA A 220 -6.62 -13.27 6.64
C ALA A 220 -7.03 -14.76 6.53
N SER A 221 -6.75 -15.39 5.40
CA SER A 221 -7.02 -16.82 5.19
C SER A 221 -6.00 -17.78 5.83
N ALA A 222 -4.84 -17.26 6.24
CA ALA A 222 -3.74 -18.06 6.77
C ALA A 222 -3.89 -18.31 8.27
N THR A 223 -3.68 -19.53 8.72
CA THR A 223 -3.69 -19.85 10.16
C THR A 223 -2.39 -19.42 10.83
N PHE A 224 -2.50 -18.64 11.91
CA PHE A 224 -1.37 -18.24 12.74
C PHE A 224 -1.08 -19.30 13.82
N HIS A 225 0.17 -19.77 13.87
CA HIS A 225 0.62 -20.79 14.82
C HIS A 225 1.54 -20.16 15.87
N SER A 226 1.04 -19.93 17.08
CA SER A 226 1.85 -19.31 18.14
C SER A 226 3.14 -20.11 18.43
N GLY A 227 4.28 -19.41 18.52
CA GLY A 227 5.59 -20.01 18.81
C GLY A 227 6.25 -20.78 17.65
N LYS A 228 5.60 -20.88 16.49
CA LYS A 228 6.02 -21.76 15.39
C LYS A 228 6.44 -20.96 14.15
N MET A 229 7.70 -20.55 14.10
CA MET A 229 8.21 -19.69 13.01
C MET A 229 8.05 -20.34 11.63
N VAL A 230 8.53 -21.58 11.47
CA VAL A 230 8.59 -22.24 10.15
C VAL A 230 7.19 -22.45 9.57
N GLU A 231 6.26 -22.92 10.39
CA GLU A 231 4.87 -23.13 9.98
C GLU A 231 4.20 -21.81 9.58
N ASN A 232 4.43 -20.73 10.33
CA ASN A 232 3.88 -19.42 9.97
C ASN A 232 4.43 -18.88 8.65
N LEU A 233 5.74 -19.00 8.42
CA LEU A 233 6.33 -18.54 7.16
C LEU A 233 5.85 -19.37 5.97
N PHE A 234 5.71 -20.68 6.15
CA PHE A 234 5.19 -21.57 5.11
C PHE A 234 3.73 -21.25 4.77
N THR A 235 2.85 -21.17 5.78
CA THR A 235 1.43 -20.85 5.58
C THR A 235 1.26 -19.47 4.95
N LEU A 236 2.01 -18.47 5.43
CA LEU A 236 1.99 -17.12 4.84
C LEU A 236 2.41 -17.16 3.37
N ALA A 237 3.54 -17.81 3.03
CA ALA A 237 4.01 -17.89 1.66
C ALA A 237 3.01 -18.59 0.73
N LEU A 238 2.42 -19.71 1.20
CA LEU A 238 1.41 -20.46 0.45
C LEU A 238 0.19 -19.59 0.17
N HIS A 239 -0.45 -19.05 1.21
CA HIS A 239 -1.71 -18.32 1.08
C HIS A 239 -1.54 -17.00 0.34
N CYS A 240 -0.49 -16.21 0.66
CA CYS A 240 -0.23 -14.96 -0.05
C CYS A 240 0.17 -15.21 -1.51
N GLY A 241 0.96 -16.27 -1.77
CA GLY A 241 1.31 -16.69 -3.13
C GLY A 241 0.09 -17.10 -3.95
N THR A 242 -0.84 -17.88 -3.37
CA THR A 242 -2.10 -18.24 -4.02
C THR A 242 -2.94 -17.00 -4.34
N MET A 243 -3.07 -16.05 -3.42
CA MET A 243 -3.83 -14.81 -3.69
C MET A 243 -3.18 -13.93 -4.76
N TRP A 244 -1.84 -13.87 -4.79
CA TRP A 244 -1.11 -13.19 -5.85
C TRP A 244 -1.43 -13.80 -7.23
N LEU A 245 -1.43 -15.14 -7.35
CA LEU A 245 -1.79 -15.83 -8.59
C LEU A 245 -3.25 -15.56 -8.99
N LEU A 246 -4.18 -15.67 -8.04
CA LEU A 246 -5.61 -15.43 -8.27
C LEU A 246 -5.87 -14.00 -8.74
N LEU A 247 -5.22 -13.00 -8.12
CA LEU A 247 -5.34 -11.60 -8.53
C LEU A 247 -5.03 -11.42 -10.01
N TYR A 248 -3.89 -11.95 -10.48
CA TYR A 248 -3.49 -11.80 -11.89
C TYR A 248 -4.38 -12.60 -12.83
N LEU A 249 -4.79 -13.81 -12.45
CA LEU A 249 -5.68 -14.64 -13.26
C LEU A 249 -7.03 -13.96 -13.47
N LEU A 250 -7.69 -13.54 -12.38
CA LEU A 250 -9.01 -12.90 -12.43
C LEU A 250 -8.94 -11.54 -13.12
N THR A 251 -7.90 -10.74 -12.84
CA THR A 251 -7.72 -9.44 -13.52
C THR A 251 -7.51 -9.62 -15.02
N THR A 252 -6.80 -10.65 -15.46
CA THR A 252 -6.62 -10.93 -16.89
C THR A 252 -7.96 -11.25 -17.56
N ILE A 253 -8.82 -12.05 -16.90
CA ILE A 253 -10.16 -12.37 -17.40
C ILE A 253 -11.02 -11.10 -17.49
N ILE A 254 -11.07 -10.30 -16.42
CA ILE A 254 -11.89 -9.08 -16.41
C ILE A 254 -11.39 -8.09 -17.46
N LYS A 255 -10.07 -7.88 -17.58
CA LYS A 255 -9.50 -7.01 -18.62
C LYS A 255 -9.89 -7.45 -20.02
N PHE A 256 -9.84 -8.75 -20.30
CA PHE A 256 -10.24 -9.29 -21.60
C PHE A 256 -11.70 -8.98 -21.94
N ILE A 257 -12.58 -8.98 -20.94
CA ILE A 257 -14.00 -8.66 -21.10
C ILE A 257 -14.23 -7.14 -21.20
N SER A 258 -13.57 -6.35 -20.36
CA SER A 258 -13.82 -4.90 -20.23
C SER A 258 -13.16 -4.06 -21.31
N LEU A 259 -12.07 -4.55 -21.91
CA LEU A 259 -11.27 -3.84 -22.92
C LEU A 259 -11.08 -4.72 -24.17
N PRO A 260 -12.17 -5.16 -24.83
CA PRO A 260 -12.06 -6.03 -26.00
C PRO A 260 -11.36 -5.31 -27.15
N ASN A 261 -10.41 -5.99 -27.79
CA ASN A 261 -9.63 -5.49 -28.94
C ASN A 261 -8.77 -4.24 -28.65
N ILE A 262 -8.48 -3.95 -27.38
CA ILE A 262 -7.60 -2.84 -26.99
C ILE A 262 -6.25 -3.40 -26.59
N ASP A 263 -5.19 -2.96 -27.28
CA ASP A 263 -3.82 -3.26 -26.87
C ASP A 263 -3.42 -2.36 -25.70
N THR A 264 -3.64 -2.85 -24.48
CA THR A 264 -3.32 -2.09 -23.27
C THR A 264 -1.83 -1.76 -23.15
N GLU A 265 -0.94 -2.57 -23.73
CA GLU A 265 0.50 -2.31 -23.67
C GLU A 265 0.84 -1.10 -24.55
N LEU A 266 0.38 -1.09 -25.81
CA LEU A 266 0.53 0.05 -26.72
C LEU A 266 -0.08 1.34 -26.16
N GLU A 267 -1.34 1.27 -25.72
CA GLU A 267 -2.11 2.44 -25.28
C GLU A 267 -1.51 3.12 -24.05
N ILE A 268 -1.04 2.34 -23.07
CA ILE A 268 -0.51 2.89 -21.82
C ILE A 268 0.98 3.20 -21.95
N ASP A 269 1.77 2.29 -22.51
CA ASP A 269 3.23 2.43 -22.49
C ASP A 269 3.72 3.43 -23.53
N HIS A 270 3.03 3.56 -24.67
CA HIS A 270 3.45 4.44 -25.77
C HIS A 270 2.56 5.67 -25.98
N GLN A 271 1.26 5.57 -25.74
CA GLN A 271 0.32 6.67 -26.01
C GLN A 271 -0.10 7.47 -24.77
N ASP A 272 0.38 7.07 -23.58
CA ASP A 272 0.03 7.68 -22.30
C ASP A 272 -1.51 7.79 -22.11
N ASN A 273 -2.24 6.73 -22.46
CA ASN A 273 -3.70 6.69 -22.30
C ASN A 273 -4.12 6.50 -20.84
N ILE A 274 -4.34 7.62 -20.16
CA ILE A 274 -4.73 7.70 -18.75
C ILE A 274 -6.06 6.95 -18.49
N GLY A 275 -6.99 6.99 -19.43
CA GLY A 275 -8.30 6.35 -19.29
C GLY A 275 -8.18 4.84 -19.15
N ILE A 276 -7.37 4.20 -20.00
CA ILE A 276 -7.13 2.75 -19.94
C ILE A 276 -6.33 2.40 -18.68
N ALA A 277 -5.38 3.24 -18.26
CA ALA A 277 -4.63 3.02 -17.03
C ALA A 277 -5.53 3.06 -15.79
N CYS A 278 -6.49 3.99 -15.74
CA CYS A 278 -7.50 4.06 -14.68
C CYS A 278 -8.41 2.82 -14.67
N ILE A 279 -8.78 2.28 -15.83
CA ILE A 279 -9.54 1.02 -15.90
C ILE A 279 -8.71 -0.13 -15.33
N GLU A 280 -7.43 -0.26 -15.71
CA GLU A 280 -6.55 -1.28 -15.11
C GLU A 280 -6.45 -1.11 -13.59
N PHE A 281 -6.25 0.12 -13.11
CA PHE A 281 -6.20 0.41 -11.68
C PHE A 281 -7.46 -0.07 -10.96
N ALA A 282 -8.63 0.28 -11.51
CA ALA A 282 -9.92 -0.08 -10.94
C ALA A 282 -10.11 -1.60 -10.90
N VAL A 283 -9.77 -2.31 -11.97
CA VAL A 283 -9.88 -3.79 -12.02
C VAL A 283 -8.98 -4.45 -10.98
N PHE A 284 -7.70 -4.08 -10.90
CA PHE A 284 -6.78 -4.65 -9.90
C PHE A 284 -7.27 -4.39 -8.47
N SER A 285 -7.72 -3.16 -8.18
CA SER A 285 -8.23 -2.80 -6.85
C SER A 285 -9.52 -3.54 -6.51
N ALA A 286 -10.46 -3.65 -7.45
CA ALA A 286 -11.72 -4.34 -7.25
C ALA A 286 -11.55 -5.85 -7.07
N ILE A 287 -10.66 -6.50 -7.84
CA ILE A 287 -10.34 -7.92 -7.64
C ILE A 287 -9.62 -8.13 -6.31
N GLY A 288 -8.67 -7.27 -5.94
CA GLY A 288 -8.03 -7.33 -4.62
C GLY A 288 -9.06 -7.25 -3.48
N TYR A 289 -10.00 -6.30 -3.57
CA TYR A 289 -11.10 -6.17 -2.61
C TYR A 289 -12.05 -7.38 -2.60
N LEU A 290 -12.36 -7.94 -3.77
CA LEU A 290 -13.15 -9.16 -3.90
C LEU A 290 -12.48 -10.33 -3.17
N LEU A 291 -11.17 -10.50 -3.30
CA LEU A 291 -10.43 -11.54 -2.59
C LEU A 291 -10.51 -11.33 -1.07
N ILE A 292 -10.37 -10.10 -0.57
CA ILE A 292 -10.60 -9.82 0.86
C ILE A 292 -12.00 -10.26 1.26
N SER A 293 -13.03 -9.86 0.51
CA SER A 293 -14.42 -10.20 0.83
C SER A 293 -14.70 -11.69 0.81
N MET A 294 -13.92 -12.50 0.07
CA MET A 294 -14.12 -13.94 0.00
C MET A 294 -13.31 -14.73 1.03
N PHE A 295 -12.18 -14.19 1.49
CA PHE A 295 -11.19 -14.93 2.27
C PHE A 295 -10.85 -14.31 3.63
N SER A 296 -11.46 -13.17 3.96
CA SER A 296 -11.31 -12.46 5.24
C SER A 296 -12.56 -12.52 6.12
N ILE A 297 -13.55 -13.37 5.79
CA ILE A 297 -14.80 -13.55 6.55
C ILE A 297 -14.69 -14.77 7.48
#